data_AF-A0A6N6SYM6-F1
#
_entry.id   AF-A0A6N6SYM6-F1
#
_cell.length_a   1.000
_cell.length_b   1.000
_cell.length_c   1.000
_cell.angle_alpha   90.00
_cell.angle_beta   90.00
_cell.angle_gamma   90.00
#
_symmetry.space_group_name_H-M   'P 1'
#
loop_
_entity.id
_entity.type
_entity.pdbx_description
1 polymer ?
#
loop_
_entity_poly.entity_id
_entity_poly.type
_entity_poly.pdbx_seq_one_letter_code
_entity_poly.pdbx_strand_id
1 'polypeptide(L)'
;MYLGKCRIRSAGRTSGSIEITLPPALQTFTGLGCRVVVRDGLQPEIVLQPDFAEARLLLEALWRRLSLALCPGELVSEIKPSAFIFTLLPPRHWQRSLPVAYADIVALMQSGEERAARDPEALARIVSVLAEAIGRSLGLRPPLAFGFGGAVAYAVTEVPAGFSSDFERSMTAGLCRQAQLSQRPPVPPLKEEFWLECEPALRRIYEQFRAWQNSPGEYEAARQQWYRAFQCESIPGCAETRAPTHAP
;
A
#
# COMPACT_ATOMS: atom_id res chain seq x y z
N MET A 1 16.88 -19.28 -7.33
CA MET A 1 15.85 -19.95 -6.48
C MET A 1 15.38 -21.18 -7.22
N TYR A 2 15.58 -22.39 -6.69
CA TYR A 2 15.07 -23.62 -7.27
C TYR A 2 13.64 -23.86 -6.75
N LEU A 3 12.66 -23.86 -7.64
CA LEU A 3 11.23 -23.92 -7.29
C LEU A 3 10.65 -25.34 -7.31
N GLY A 4 11.46 -26.34 -7.68
CA GLY A 4 11.06 -27.75 -7.71
C GLY A 4 11.35 -28.45 -9.04
N LYS A 5 10.89 -29.69 -9.17
CA LYS A 5 10.89 -30.50 -10.41
C LYS A 5 9.46 -30.63 -10.90
N CYS A 6 9.20 -30.33 -12.17
CA CYS A 6 7.90 -30.54 -12.81
C CYS A 6 7.95 -31.76 -13.75
N ARG A 7 6.85 -32.53 -13.82
CA ARG A 7 6.67 -33.62 -14.77
C ARG A 7 5.72 -33.16 -15.88
N ILE A 8 6.22 -33.05 -17.10
CA ILE A 8 5.41 -32.76 -18.28
C ILE A 8 4.70 -34.06 -18.70
N ARG A 9 3.36 -34.02 -18.79
CA ARG A 9 2.56 -35.11 -19.36
C ARG A 9 1.95 -34.63 -20.67
N SER A 10 2.11 -35.40 -21.74
CA SER A 10 1.55 -35.10 -23.06
C SER A 10 0.08 -35.52 -23.12
N ALA A 11 -0.84 -34.59 -23.38
CA ALA A 11 -2.26 -34.86 -23.57
C ALA A 11 -2.60 -35.13 -25.06
N GLY A 12 -2.24 -36.29 -25.62
CA GLY A 12 -2.82 -36.78 -26.89
C GLY A 12 -2.58 -35.95 -28.18
N ARG A 13 -2.97 -36.52 -29.34
CA ARG A 13 -2.47 -36.19 -30.68
C ARG A 13 -3.05 -34.93 -31.36
N THR A 14 -3.89 -34.13 -30.69
CA THR A 14 -4.53 -32.96 -31.34
C THR A 14 -4.51 -31.66 -30.53
N SER A 15 -4.13 -31.69 -29.25
CA SER A 15 -3.94 -30.52 -28.40
C SER A 15 -3.18 -30.92 -27.15
N GLY A 16 -1.89 -30.57 -27.05
CA GLY A 16 -1.11 -30.84 -25.86
C GLY A 16 -1.29 -29.73 -24.82
N SER A 17 -2.02 -30.00 -23.74
CA SER A 17 -1.98 -29.14 -22.55
C SER A 17 -0.80 -29.54 -21.66
N ILE A 18 -0.11 -28.54 -21.10
CA ILE A 18 0.93 -28.72 -20.08
C ILE A 18 0.38 -28.16 -18.78
N GLU A 19 0.09 -29.02 -17.82
CA GLU A 19 -0.30 -28.61 -16.46
C GLU A 19 0.93 -28.52 -15.57
N ILE A 20 1.09 -27.37 -14.90
CA ILE A 20 2.21 -27.10 -14.01
C ILE A 20 1.63 -26.80 -12.64
N THR A 21 1.90 -27.68 -11.68
CA THR A 21 1.54 -27.45 -10.28
C THR A 21 2.53 -26.48 -9.67
N LEU A 22 2.06 -25.27 -9.35
CA LEU A 22 2.87 -24.29 -8.63
C LEU A 22 3.12 -24.74 -7.19
N PRO A 23 4.31 -24.50 -6.62
CA PRO A 23 4.55 -24.73 -5.20
C PRO A 23 3.62 -23.83 -4.36
N PRO A 24 3.31 -24.20 -3.10
CA PRO A 24 2.37 -23.46 -2.26
C PRO A 24 2.66 -21.95 -2.18
N ALA A 25 3.94 -21.58 -2.11
CA ALA A 25 4.38 -20.19 -2.05
C ALA A 25 4.03 -19.36 -3.30
N LEU A 26 3.66 -19.98 -4.42
CA LEU A 26 3.33 -19.33 -5.69
C LEU A 26 1.86 -19.51 -6.09
N GLN A 27 1.02 -20.09 -5.23
CA GLN A 27 -0.38 -20.33 -5.56
C GLN A 27 -1.17 -19.04 -5.84
N THR A 28 -0.78 -17.90 -5.29
CA THR A 28 -1.33 -16.58 -5.62
C THR A 28 -1.26 -16.27 -7.13
N PHE A 29 -0.29 -16.81 -7.85
CA PHE A 29 -0.11 -16.58 -9.28
C PHE A 29 -0.96 -17.52 -10.16
N THR A 30 -1.80 -18.36 -9.55
CA THR A 30 -2.69 -19.26 -10.30
C THR A 30 -3.65 -18.44 -11.17
N GLY A 31 -3.79 -18.82 -12.43
CA GLY A 31 -4.65 -18.11 -13.39
C GLY A 31 -4.01 -16.85 -14.01
N LEU A 32 -2.78 -16.48 -13.62
CA LEU A 32 -2.04 -15.40 -14.28
C LEU A 32 -1.63 -15.83 -15.69
N GLY A 33 -1.93 -15.00 -16.69
CA GLY A 33 -1.48 -15.19 -18.06
C GLY A 33 0.05 -15.27 -18.13
N CYS A 34 0.56 -16.26 -18.86
CA CYS A 34 2.00 -16.45 -19.06
C CYS A 34 2.32 -16.66 -20.53
N ARG A 35 3.42 -16.07 -20.99
CA ARG A 35 4.03 -16.39 -22.27
C ARG A 35 4.98 -17.56 -22.09
N VAL A 36 4.86 -18.55 -22.97
CA VAL A 36 5.76 -19.70 -22.99
C VAL A 36 6.85 -19.42 -24.02
N VAL A 37 8.10 -19.39 -23.58
CA VAL A 37 9.25 -19.15 -24.44
C VAL A 37 10.19 -20.33 -24.34
N VAL A 38 10.62 -20.87 -25.49
CA VAL A 38 11.70 -21.85 -25.54
C VAL A 38 13.01 -21.08 -25.74
N ARG A 39 13.92 -21.22 -24.80
CA ARG A 39 15.28 -20.71 -24.92
C ARG A 39 16.16 -21.82 -25.41
N ASP A 40 16.58 -21.73 -26.67
CA ASP A 40 17.58 -22.62 -27.23
C ASP A 40 18.96 -22.17 -26.74
N GLY A 41 19.58 -23.02 -25.93
CA GLY A 41 20.94 -22.89 -25.44
C GLY A 41 21.59 -24.27 -25.33
N LEU A 42 22.79 -24.34 -24.73
CA LEU A 42 23.47 -25.62 -24.47
C LEU A 42 22.61 -26.59 -23.63
N GLN A 43 21.67 -26.04 -22.85
CA GLN A 43 20.57 -26.77 -22.25
C GLN A 43 19.27 -26.05 -22.65
N PRO A 44 18.39 -26.66 -23.47
CA PRO A 44 17.15 -26.03 -23.87
C PRO A 44 16.22 -25.90 -22.65
N GLU A 45 15.64 -24.70 -22.48
CA GLU A 45 14.78 -24.38 -21.34
C GLU A 45 13.41 -23.88 -21.82
N ILE A 46 12.33 -24.38 -21.21
CA ILE A 46 11.00 -23.80 -21.34
C ILE A 46 10.83 -22.79 -20.21
N VAL A 47 10.73 -21.52 -20.57
CA VAL A 47 10.57 -20.41 -19.62
C VAL A 47 9.13 -19.91 -19.68
N LEU A 48 8.47 -19.91 -18.54
CA LEU A 48 7.20 -19.20 -18.34
C LEU A 48 7.52 -17.77 -17.95
N GLN A 49 7.13 -16.82 -18.78
CA GLN A 49 7.23 -15.39 -18.50
C GLN A 49 5.84 -14.88 -18.15
N PRO A 50 5.57 -14.49 -16.89
CA PRO A 50 4.27 -13.93 -16.53
C PRO A 50 4.02 -12.65 -17.32
N ASP A 51 2.80 -12.49 -17.82
CA ASP A 51 2.37 -11.26 -18.48
C ASP A 51 1.89 -10.26 -17.42
N PHE A 52 2.67 -9.20 -17.23
CA PHE A 52 2.38 -8.14 -16.27
C PHE A 52 1.78 -6.88 -16.92
N ALA A 53 1.27 -6.97 -18.15
CA ALA A 53 0.67 -5.81 -18.83
C ALA A 53 -0.51 -5.23 -18.03
N GLU A 54 -1.42 -6.08 -17.56
CA GLU A 54 -2.56 -5.66 -16.73
C GLU A 54 -2.13 -5.13 -15.37
N ALA A 55 -1.13 -5.75 -14.74
CA ALA A 55 -0.52 -5.27 -13.51
C ALA A 55 0.02 -3.84 -13.65
N ARG A 56 0.67 -3.54 -14.79
CA ARG A 56 1.15 -2.19 -15.11
C ARG A 56 0.00 -1.20 -15.25
N LEU A 57 -1.06 -1.56 -15.97
CA LEU A 57 -2.24 -0.69 -16.14
C LEU A 57 -2.92 -0.38 -14.81
N LEU A 58 -3.03 -1.36 -13.91
CA LEU A 58 -3.57 -1.16 -12.57
C LEU A 58 -2.73 -0.17 -11.76
N LEU A 59 -1.40 -0.33 -11.76
CA LEU A 59 -0.50 0.59 -11.06
C LEU A 59 -0.55 2.01 -11.65
N GLU A 60 -0.60 2.13 -12.97
CA GLU A 60 -0.76 3.43 -13.64
C GLU A 60 -2.08 4.11 -13.28
N ALA A 61 -3.18 3.36 -13.22
CA ALA A 61 -4.49 3.87 -12.82
C ALA A 61 -4.47 4.35 -11.36
N LEU A 62 -3.94 3.54 -10.44
CA LEU A 62 -3.80 3.91 -9.03
C LEU A 62 -2.88 5.13 -8.85
N TRP A 63 -1.76 5.18 -9.57
CA TRP A 63 -0.84 6.32 -9.54
C TRP A 63 -1.54 7.62 -9.96
N ARG A 64 -2.28 7.59 -11.08
CA ARG A 64 -3.00 8.78 -11.58
C ARG A 64 -4.02 9.27 -10.57
N ARG A 65 -4.85 8.36 -10.05
CA ARG A 65 -5.89 8.68 -9.05
C ARG A 65 -5.28 9.28 -7.78
N LEU A 66 -4.23 8.65 -7.28
CA LEU A 66 -3.54 9.11 -6.08
C LEU A 66 -2.84 10.47 -6.31
N SER A 67 -2.21 10.66 -7.47
CA SER A 67 -1.57 11.92 -7.84
C SER A 67 -2.59 13.06 -7.93
N LEU A 68 -3.75 12.82 -8.56
CA LEU A 68 -4.83 13.79 -8.65
C LEU A 68 -5.39 14.15 -7.27
N ALA A 69 -5.58 13.15 -6.40
CA ALA A 69 -6.12 13.38 -5.06
C ALA A 69 -5.13 14.10 -4.13
N LEU A 70 -3.82 13.97 -4.35
CA LEU A 70 -2.78 14.63 -3.55
C LEU A 70 -2.43 16.03 -4.05
N CYS A 71 -2.33 16.20 -5.38
CA CYS A 71 -1.93 17.46 -6.01
C CYS A 71 -2.82 17.80 -7.22
N PRO A 72 -4.07 18.24 -6.98
CA PRO A 72 -4.95 18.72 -8.03
C PRO A 72 -4.30 19.88 -8.80
N GLY A 73 -4.07 19.71 -10.10
CA GLY A 73 -3.53 20.75 -10.99
C GLY A 73 -2.03 20.68 -11.28
N GLU A 74 -1.26 19.86 -10.56
CA GLU A 74 0.12 19.55 -10.91
C GLU A 74 0.21 18.15 -11.50
N LEU A 75 0.72 18.04 -12.73
CA LEU A 75 0.97 16.75 -13.34
C LEU A 75 2.19 16.13 -12.66
N VAL A 76 1.94 15.31 -11.63
CA VAL A 76 2.97 14.39 -11.15
C VAL A 76 3.36 13.52 -12.34
N SER A 77 4.64 13.54 -12.68
CA SER A 77 5.18 12.84 -13.85
C SER A 77 4.70 11.40 -13.93
N GLU A 78 4.68 10.83 -15.14
CA GLU A 78 4.36 9.41 -15.36
C GLU A 78 5.09 8.50 -14.37
N ILE A 79 4.41 7.42 -13.96
CA ILE A 79 4.99 6.42 -13.09
C ILE A 79 6.28 5.91 -13.74
N LYS A 80 7.42 6.08 -13.05
CA LYS A 80 8.70 5.55 -13.51
C LYS A 80 8.88 4.17 -12.86
N PRO A 81 8.85 3.06 -13.61
CA PRO A 81 9.04 1.73 -13.02
C PRO A 81 10.36 1.61 -12.25
N SER A 82 11.39 2.34 -12.67
CA SER A 82 12.69 2.43 -11.98
C SER A 82 12.64 3.07 -10.59
N ALA A 83 11.54 3.75 -10.24
CA ALA A 83 11.34 4.30 -8.89
C ALA A 83 10.96 3.22 -7.87
N PHE A 84 10.66 2.00 -8.33
CA PHE A 84 10.16 0.91 -7.50
C PHE A 84 11.10 -0.28 -7.55
N ILE A 85 11.25 -0.92 -6.39
CA ILE A 85 11.85 -2.25 -6.29
C ILE A 85 10.69 -3.24 -6.35
N PHE A 86 10.70 -4.13 -7.33
CA PHE A 86 9.70 -5.18 -7.44
C PHE A 86 10.18 -6.47 -6.78
N THR A 87 9.33 -7.08 -5.97
CA THR A 87 9.54 -8.40 -5.38
C THR A 87 8.42 -9.35 -5.80
N LEU A 88 8.67 -10.65 -5.75
CA LEU A 88 7.62 -11.63 -6.05
C LEU A 88 6.56 -11.66 -4.95
N LEU A 89 7.00 -11.69 -3.70
CA LEU A 89 6.15 -11.78 -2.50
C LEU A 89 6.37 -10.54 -1.61
N PRO A 90 5.36 -10.15 -0.81
CA PRO A 90 5.51 -9.08 0.16
C PRO A 90 6.58 -9.45 1.19
N PRO A 91 7.53 -8.54 1.49
CA PRO A 91 8.56 -8.83 2.49
C PRO A 91 7.99 -8.83 3.91
N ARG A 92 8.62 -9.61 4.79
CA ARG A 92 8.22 -9.67 6.21
C ARG A 92 8.70 -8.47 7.04
N HIS A 93 9.85 -7.87 6.67
CA HIS A 93 10.45 -6.75 7.38
C HIS A 93 11.10 -5.79 6.39
N TRP A 94 10.94 -4.48 6.59
CA TRP A 94 11.61 -3.47 5.76
C TRP A 94 11.87 -2.18 6.54
N GLN A 95 12.94 -1.45 6.18
CA GLN A 95 13.41 -0.29 6.96
C GLN A 95 13.53 1.03 6.17
N ARG A 96 13.55 1.01 4.82
CA ARG A 96 13.93 2.21 4.04
C ARG A 96 13.03 2.57 2.85
N SER A 97 12.46 1.61 2.13
CA SER A 97 11.58 1.85 0.98
C SER A 97 10.74 0.63 0.66
N LEU A 98 9.44 0.74 0.55
CA LEU A 98 8.60 -0.45 0.40
C LEU A 98 8.74 -1.03 -1.02
N PRO A 99 9.10 -2.31 -1.18
CA PRO A 99 9.04 -2.92 -2.50
C PRO A 99 7.59 -3.17 -2.89
N VAL A 100 7.31 -3.10 -4.19
CA VAL A 100 6.02 -3.51 -4.74
C VAL A 100 6.06 -5.02 -4.95
N ALA A 101 5.20 -5.76 -4.27
CA ALA A 101 5.10 -7.20 -4.46
C ALA A 101 4.15 -7.54 -5.62
N TYR A 102 4.60 -8.35 -6.57
CA TYR A 102 3.74 -8.86 -7.64
C TYR A 102 2.55 -9.65 -7.10
N ALA A 103 2.74 -10.39 -6.00
CA ALA A 103 1.65 -11.08 -5.33
C ALA A 103 0.51 -10.13 -4.91
N ASP A 104 0.82 -8.94 -4.41
CA ASP A 104 -0.19 -7.95 -4.03
C ASP A 104 -0.92 -7.40 -5.26
N ILE A 105 -0.20 -7.16 -6.37
CA ILE A 105 -0.82 -6.66 -7.61
C ILE A 105 -1.76 -7.73 -8.18
N VAL A 106 -1.33 -8.98 -8.21
CA VAL A 106 -2.13 -10.10 -8.71
C VAL A 106 -3.34 -10.34 -7.82
N ALA A 107 -3.20 -10.23 -6.49
CA ALA A 107 -4.32 -10.30 -5.57
C ALA A 107 -5.37 -9.23 -5.89
N LEU A 108 -4.95 -7.97 -6.14
CA LEU A 108 -5.86 -6.91 -6.56
C LEU A 108 -6.54 -7.21 -7.90
N MET A 109 -5.79 -7.66 -8.90
CA MET A 109 -6.33 -8.00 -10.22
C MET A 109 -7.38 -9.12 -10.15
N GLN A 110 -7.11 -10.18 -9.39
CA GLN A 110 -8.02 -11.33 -9.23
C GLN A 110 -9.24 -11.00 -8.37
N SER A 111 -9.11 -10.04 -7.46
CA SER A 111 -10.17 -9.65 -6.55
C SER A 111 -11.28 -8.85 -7.26
N GLY A 112 -10.94 -8.00 -8.24
CA GLY A 112 -11.92 -7.08 -8.85
C GLY A 112 -12.44 -6.04 -7.83
N GLU A 113 -13.31 -5.13 -8.27
CA GLU A 113 -13.72 -3.96 -7.46
C GLU A 113 -14.38 -4.32 -6.11
N GLU A 114 -15.28 -5.30 -6.10
CA GLU A 114 -16.04 -5.68 -4.90
C GLU A 114 -15.25 -6.51 -3.89
N ARG A 115 -14.17 -7.17 -4.34
CA ARG A 115 -13.38 -8.09 -3.52
C ARG A 115 -12.05 -7.48 -3.11
N ALA A 116 -11.57 -6.44 -3.78
CA ALA A 116 -10.50 -5.57 -3.27
C ALA A 116 -10.88 -4.91 -1.93
N ALA A 117 -12.17 -4.72 -1.67
CA ALA A 117 -12.69 -4.33 -0.36
C ALA A 117 -12.55 -5.44 0.71
N ARG A 118 -12.35 -6.71 0.31
CA ARG A 118 -12.22 -7.86 1.23
C ARG A 118 -10.77 -8.22 1.55
N ASP A 119 -9.80 -7.82 0.72
CA ASP A 119 -8.37 -7.90 1.01
C ASP A 119 -7.72 -6.50 0.95
N PRO A 120 -8.00 -5.65 1.94
CA PRO A 120 -7.48 -4.29 1.99
C PRO A 120 -5.97 -4.22 2.19
N GLU A 121 -5.30 -5.31 2.58
CA GLU A 121 -3.88 -5.29 2.89
C GLU A 121 -3.00 -5.13 1.65
N ALA A 122 -3.31 -5.88 0.59
CA ALA A 122 -2.60 -5.77 -0.69
C ALA A 122 -2.72 -4.34 -1.24
N LEU A 123 -3.92 -3.76 -1.15
CA LEU A 123 -4.16 -2.37 -1.53
C LEU A 123 -3.39 -1.40 -0.64
N ALA A 124 -3.40 -1.60 0.68
CA ALA A 124 -2.71 -0.75 1.63
C ALA A 124 -1.20 -0.71 1.34
N ARG A 125 -0.57 -1.87 1.08
CA ARG A 125 0.84 -1.96 0.72
C ARG A 125 1.14 -1.24 -0.58
N ILE A 126 0.35 -1.47 -1.64
CA ILE A 126 0.54 -0.83 -2.94
C ILE A 126 0.35 0.69 -2.85
N VAL A 127 -0.77 1.16 -2.28
CA VAL A 127 -1.05 2.59 -2.11
C VAL A 127 0.06 3.25 -1.31
N SER A 128 0.57 2.58 -0.29
CA SER A 128 1.65 3.14 0.52
C SER A 128 2.93 3.37 -0.26
N VAL A 129 3.34 2.41 -1.09
CA VAL A 129 4.55 2.53 -1.92
C VAL A 129 4.37 3.65 -2.94
N LEU A 130 3.21 3.72 -3.59
CA LEU A 130 2.90 4.77 -4.56
C LEU A 130 2.87 6.15 -3.89
N ALA A 131 2.26 6.26 -2.71
CA ALA A 131 2.21 7.49 -1.93
C ALA A 131 3.59 7.93 -1.42
N GLU A 132 4.45 7.00 -0.98
CA GLU A 132 5.84 7.30 -0.63
C GLU A 132 6.58 7.91 -1.84
N ALA A 133 6.43 7.32 -3.02
CA ALA A 133 7.06 7.80 -4.24
C ALA A 133 6.52 9.18 -4.68
N ILE A 134 5.21 9.41 -4.60
CA ILE A 134 4.61 10.74 -4.86
C ILE A 134 5.07 11.76 -3.81
N GLY A 135 5.10 11.39 -2.53
CA GLY A 135 5.60 12.26 -1.47
C GLY A 135 7.04 12.72 -1.74
N ARG A 136 7.91 11.81 -2.21
CA ARG A 136 9.28 12.14 -2.63
C ARG A 136 9.32 13.06 -3.84
N SER A 137 8.49 12.83 -4.86
CA SER A 137 8.46 13.71 -6.04
C SER A 137 7.96 15.11 -5.70
N LEU A 138 7.10 15.23 -4.69
CA LEU A 138 6.64 16.49 -4.11
C LEU A 138 7.63 17.13 -3.11
N GLY A 139 8.80 16.50 -2.89
CA GLY A 139 9.89 17.07 -2.10
C GLY A 139 9.94 16.64 -0.63
N LEU A 140 9.17 15.63 -0.20
CA LEU A 140 9.32 15.06 1.13
C LEU A 140 10.64 14.26 1.25
N ARG A 141 11.36 14.49 2.35
CA ARG A 141 12.57 13.74 2.72
C ARG A 141 12.24 12.28 3.00
N PRO A 142 13.17 11.34 2.77
CA PRO A 142 12.86 9.90 2.79
C PRO A 142 12.15 9.39 4.05
N PRO A 143 12.52 9.79 5.30
CA PRO A 143 11.83 9.30 6.50
C PRO A 143 10.37 9.78 6.59
N LEU A 144 10.10 11.03 6.21
CA LEU A 144 8.75 11.60 6.22
C LEU A 144 7.92 11.07 5.07
N ALA A 145 8.51 10.88 3.89
CA ALA A 145 7.84 10.26 2.74
C ALA A 145 7.38 8.82 3.07
N PHE A 146 8.18 8.07 3.82
CA PHE A 146 7.81 6.73 4.27
C PHE A 146 6.61 6.75 5.23
N GLY A 147 6.65 7.60 6.26
CA GLY A 147 5.50 7.79 7.18
C GLY A 147 4.25 8.30 6.46
N PHE A 148 4.44 9.20 5.50
CA PHE A 148 3.38 9.74 4.64
C PHE A 148 2.72 8.64 3.81
N GLY A 149 3.50 7.76 3.19
CA GLY A 149 2.96 6.61 2.47
C GLY A 149 2.10 5.72 3.37
N GLY A 150 2.54 5.47 4.61
CA GLY A 150 1.78 4.69 5.58
C GLY A 150 0.47 5.37 6.02
N ALA A 151 0.50 6.69 6.20
CA ALA A 151 -0.67 7.51 6.53
C ALA A 151 -1.70 7.50 5.40
N VAL A 152 -1.28 7.73 4.16
CA VAL A 152 -2.16 7.72 2.98
C VAL A 152 -2.80 6.34 2.78
N ALA A 153 -2.03 5.26 2.92
CA ALA A 153 -2.57 3.91 2.84
C ALA A 153 -3.66 3.67 3.88
N TYR A 154 -3.41 4.07 5.14
CA TYR A 154 -4.41 3.96 6.20
C TYR A 154 -5.65 4.82 5.95
N ALA A 155 -5.50 6.02 5.38
CA ALA A 155 -6.64 6.86 5.00
C ALA A 155 -7.52 6.21 3.93
N VAL A 156 -6.91 5.43 3.02
CA VAL A 156 -7.60 4.78 1.90
C VAL A 156 -8.23 3.44 2.28
N THR A 157 -7.56 2.66 3.12
CA THR A 157 -7.97 1.27 3.41
C THR A 157 -8.44 1.03 4.83
N GLU A 158 -8.24 1.99 5.74
CA GLU A 158 -8.40 1.84 7.19
C GLU A 158 -7.57 0.70 7.81
N VAL A 159 -6.63 0.13 7.03
CA VAL A 159 -5.79 -0.99 7.43
C VAL A 159 -4.34 -0.55 7.46
N PRO A 160 -3.59 -0.89 8.53
CA PRO A 160 -2.17 -0.63 8.57
C PRO A 160 -1.49 -1.43 7.46
N ALA A 161 -0.73 -0.75 6.60
CA ALA A 161 0.09 -1.43 5.59
C ALA A 161 1.25 -2.25 6.20
N GLY A 162 1.43 -2.22 7.53
CA GLY A 162 2.38 -3.04 8.29
C GLY A 162 3.62 -2.30 8.79
N PHE A 163 3.74 -1.00 8.49
CA PHE A 163 4.97 -0.23 8.75
C PHE A 163 4.75 1.26 9.10
N SER A 164 3.51 1.75 9.16
CA SER A 164 3.21 3.03 9.80
C SER A 164 3.36 2.91 11.32
N SER A 165 3.78 3.97 12.03
CA SER A 165 3.68 3.95 13.50
C SER A 165 2.24 4.22 13.94
N ASP A 166 1.91 3.82 15.17
CA ASP A 166 0.59 4.13 15.77
C ASP A 166 0.31 5.63 15.80
N PHE A 167 1.36 6.45 15.95
CA PHE A 167 1.23 7.90 15.95
C PHE A 167 0.72 8.43 14.60
N GLU A 168 1.35 8.07 13.48
CA GLU A 168 0.89 8.57 12.18
C GLU A 168 -0.52 8.05 11.85
N ARG A 169 -0.87 6.82 12.26
CA ARG A 169 -2.23 6.30 12.11
C ARG A 169 -3.25 7.12 12.88
N SER A 170 -2.98 7.38 14.16
CA SER A 170 -3.88 8.13 15.04
C SER A 170 -4.10 9.56 14.53
N MET A 171 -3.02 10.22 14.09
CA MET A 171 -3.08 11.54 13.46
C MET A 171 -3.93 11.50 12.17
N THR A 172 -3.69 10.52 11.31
CA THR A 172 -4.44 10.33 10.06
C THR A 172 -5.93 10.14 10.32
N ALA A 173 -6.30 9.30 11.29
CA ALA A 173 -7.70 9.11 11.70
C ALA A 173 -8.34 10.43 12.19
N GLY A 174 -7.58 11.29 12.87
CA GLY A 174 -7.99 12.64 13.24
C GLY A 174 -8.29 13.52 12.02
N LEU A 175 -7.36 13.58 11.07
CA LEU A 175 -7.51 14.37 9.84
C LEU A 175 -8.67 13.88 8.96
N CYS A 176 -8.84 12.56 8.81
CA CYS A 176 -9.96 11.97 8.06
C CYS A 176 -11.32 12.31 8.69
N ARG A 177 -11.42 12.28 10.03
CA ARG A 177 -12.64 12.71 10.75
C ARG A 177 -12.93 14.20 10.53
N GLN A 178 -11.92 15.05 10.60
CA GLN A 178 -12.07 16.49 10.31
C GLN A 178 -12.45 16.76 8.85
N ALA A 179 -12.09 15.87 7.93
CA ALA A 179 -12.47 15.92 6.52
C ALA A 179 -13.82 15.21 6.24
N GLN A 180 -14.49 14.70 7.28
CA GLN A 180 -15.78 13.99 7.20
C GLN A 180 -15.74 12.72 6.32
N LEU A 181 -14.57 12.12 6.15
CA LEU A 181 -14.41 10.90 5.34
C LEU A 181 -15.17 9.71 5.95
N SER A 182 -15.13 9.58 7.28
CA SER A 182 -15.74 8.46 8.02
C SER A 182 -17.27 8.49 8.11
N GLN A 183 -17.94 9.50 7.54
CA GLN A 183 -19.40 9.66 7.61
C GLN A 183 -20.12 9.28 6.31
N ARG A 184 -19.39 8.80 5.31
CA ARG A 184 -19.90 8.56 3.95
C ARG A 184 -20.10 7.07 3.66
N PRO A 185 -21.01 6.72 2.74
CA PRO A 185 -21.19 5.34 2.31
C PRO A 185 -19.88 4.79 1.72
N PRO A 186 -19.56 3.50 1.94
CA PRO A 186 -18.31 2.92 1.48
C PRO A 186 -18.31 2.83 -0.06
N VAL A 187 -17.53 3.70 -0.70
CA VAL A 187 -17.19 3.57 -2.12
C VAL A 187 -15.95 2.70 -2.23
N PRO A 188 -15.93 1.67 -3.10
CA PRO A 188 -14.74 0.85 -3.28
C PRO A 188 -13.53 1.69 -3.72
N PRO A 189 -12.34 1.49 -3.13
CA PRO A 189 -11.16 2.31 -3.41
C PRO A 189 -10.56 2.12 -4.82
N LEU A 190 -11.08 1.15 -5.59
CA LEU A 190 -10.76 1.00 -7.01
C LEU A 190 -11.66 1.83 -7.93
N LYS A 191 -12.66 2.54 -7.40
CA LYS A 191 -13.51 3.47 -8.17
C LYS A 191 -12.94 4.88 -8.14
N GLU A 192 -13.15 5.65 -9.21
CA GLU A 192 -12.60 7.01 -9.32
C GLU A 192 -13.25 7.99 -8.33
N GLU A 193 -14.55 7.81 -8.09
CA GLU A 193 -15.35 8.62 -7.17
C GLU A 193 -14.77 8.60 -5.75
N PHE A 194 -14.24 7.45 -5.31
CA PHE A 194 -13.59 7.31 -4.02
C PHE A 194 -12.41 8.28 -3.86
N TRP A 195 -11.59 8.45 -4.90
CA TRP A 195 -10.38 9.28 -4.84
C TRP A 195 -10.71 10.77 -4.85
N LEU A 196 -11.75 11.17 -5.59
CA LEU A 196 -12.29 12.53 -5.56
C LEU A 196 -12.82 12.86 -4.15
N GLU A 197 -13.49 11.91 -3.51
CA GLU A 197 -13.98 12.10 -2.14
C GLU A 197 -12.86 12.16 -1.09
N CYS A 198 -11.78 11.41 -1.31
CA CYS A 198 -10.62 11.39 -0.41
C CYS A 198 -9.70 12.61 -0.56
N GLU A 199 -9.80 13.37 -1.66
CA GLU A 199 -8.92 14.52 -1.96
C GLU A 199 -8.73 15.46 -0.76
N PRO A 200 -9.78 15.95 -0.05
CA PRO A 200 -9.58 16.89 1.05
C PRO A 200 -8.79 16.29 2.21
N ALA A 201 -9.00 15.01 2.51
CA ALA A 201 -8.29 14.31 3.57
C ALA A 201 -6.82 14.07 3.18
N LEU A 202 -6.58 13.58 1.96
CA LEU A 202 -5.26 13.29 1.44
C LEU A 202 -4.40 14.55 1.31
N ARG A 203 -4.99 15.66 0.86
CA ARG A 203 -4.31 16.97 0.83
C ARG A 203 -3.90 17.42 2.23
N ARG A 204 -4.79 17.35 3.23
CA ARG A 204 -4.45 17.72 4.61
C ARG A 204 -3.34 16.85 5.20
N ILE A 205 -3.35 15.55 4.89
CA ILE A 205 -2.25 14.65 5.30
C ILE A 205 -0.95 15.15 4.69
N TYR A 206 -0.90 15.40 3.37
CA TYR A 206 0.31 15.91 2.72
C TYR A 206 0.79 17.24 3.33
N GLU A 207 -0.10 18.20 3.54
CA GLU A 207 0.20 19.49 4.16
C GLU A 207 0.78 19.32 5.57
N GLN A 208 0.24 18.39 6.37
CA GLN A 208 0.75 18.08 7.71
C GLN A 208 2.19 17.55 7.66
N PHE A 209 2.49 16.62 6.75
CA PHE A 209 3.84 16.09 6.56
C PHE A 209 4.81 17.15 6.03
N ARG A 210 4.34 18.05 5.16
CA ARG A 210 5.12 19.20 4.67
C ARG A 210 5.43 20.19 5.81
N ALA A 211 4.45 20.48 6.67
CA ALA A 211 4.66 21.32 7.85
C ALA A 211 5.71 20.71 8.79
N TRP A 212 5.60 19.42 9.10
CA TRP A 212 6.60 18.69 9.89
C TRP A 212 7.99 18.65 9.27
N GLN A 213 8.08 18.62 7.94
CA GLN A 213 9.36 18.73 7.26
C GLN A 213 10.04 20.08 7.51
N ASN A 214 9.26 21.16 7.51
CA ASN A 214 9.75 22.52 7.71
C ASN A 214 10.00 22.83 9.19
N SER A 215 9.28 22.15 10.09
CA SER A 215 9.39 22.27 11.55
C SER A 215 9.63 20.91 12.21
N PRO A 216 10.82 20.30 12.10
CA PRO A 216 11.07 18.96 12.65
C PRO A 216 10.83 18.84 14.16
N GLY A 217 11.10 19.92 14.92
CA GLY A 217 10.86 19.96 16.36
C GLY A 217 9.37 19.82 16.73
N GLU A 218 8.46 20.32 15.89
CA GLU A 218 7.01 20.17 16.11
C GLU A 218 6.56 18.72 15.90
N TYR A 219 7.14 18.03 14.91
CA TYR A 219 6.88 16.61 14.70
C TYR A 219 7.32 15.78 15.91
N GLU A 220 8.54 15.99 16.39
CA GLU A 220 9.05 15.27 17.57
C GLU A 220 8.24 15.58 18.82
N ALA A 221 7.88 16.85 19.06
CA ALA A 221 7.05 17.25 20.19
C ALA A 221 5.65 16.62 20.14
N ALA A 222 4.99 16.66 18.97
CA ALA A 222 3.67 16.04 18.78
C ALA A 222 3.73 14.52 19.01
N ARG A 223 4.76 13.87 18.48
CA ARG A 223 4.97 12.43 18.65
C ARG A 223 5.22 12.05 20.12
N GLN A 224 6.04 12.82 20.83
CA GLN A 224 6.29 12.61 22.27
C GLN A 224 5.02 12.84 23.10
N GLN A 225 4.27 13.90 22.81
CA GLN A 225 3.01 14.19 23.49
C GLN A 225 1.99 13.06 23.30
N TRP A 226 1.88 12.54 22.08
CA TRP A 226 1.00 11.41 21.78
C TRP A 226 1.38 10.15 22.56
N TYR A 227 2.68 9.79 22.58
CA TYR A 227 3.12 8.62 23.35
C TYR A 227 2.91 8.79 24.85
N ARG A 228 3.08 9.99 25.40
CA ARG A 228 2.79 10.27 26.82
C ARG A 228 1.29 10.10 27.11
N ALA A 229 0.42 10.64 26.27
CA ALA A 229 -1.03 10.48 26.42
C ALA A 229 -1.45 9.00 26.34
N PHE A 230 -0.93 8.28 25.34
CA PHE A 230 -1.16 6.85 25.16
C PHE A 230 -0.71 6.03 26.39
N GLN A 231 0.47 6.34 26.95
CA GLN A 231 0.96 5.70 28.17
C GLN A 231 0.03 5.93 29.36
N CYS A 232 -0.48 7.15 29.55
CA CYS A 232 -1.43 7.45 30.63
C CYS A 232 -2.77 6.70 30.49
N GLU A 233 -3.27 6.50 29.26
CA GLU A 233 -4.51 5.75 29.00
C GLU A 233 -4.32 4.24 29.13
N SER A 234 -3.13 3.74 28.81
CA SER A 234 -2.80 2.30 28.85
C SER A 234 -2.48 1.75 30.25
N ILE A 235 -2.31 2.63 31.26
CA ILE A 235 -2.11 2.24 32.66
C ILE A 235 -3.46 2.28 33.38
N PRO A 236 -4.07 1.13 33.71
CA PRO A 236 -5.31 1.10 34.50
C PRO A 236 -5.01 1.63 35.91
N GLY A 237 -5.46 2.85 36.21
CA GLY A 237 -5.30 3.50 37.51
C GLY A 237 -4.92 4.98 37.49
N CYS A 238 -4.60 5.57 36.33
CA CYS A 238 -4.20 6.98 36.26
C CYS A 238 -5.38 7.98 36.19
N ALA A 239 -6.63 7.48 36.14
CA ALA A 239 -7.86 8.28 36.00
C ALA A 239 -8.57 8.58 37.34
N GLU A 240 -7.85 8.63 38.47
CA GLU A 240 -8.39 9.10 39.74
C GLU A 240 -7.44 10.08 40.41
N THR A 241 -7.56 11.37 40.08
CA THR A 241 -7.34 12.45 41.06
C THR A 241 -7.76 13.78 40.43
N ARG A 242 -9.05 14.10 40.52
CA ARG A 242 -9.54 15.49 40.58
C ARG A 242 -11.00 15.51 41.05
N ALA A 243 -11.16 15.49 42.37
CA ALA A 243 -12.29 16.12 43.03
C ALA A 243 -11.71 17.00 44.15
N PRO A 244 -11.78 18.34 44.05
CA PRO A 244 -11.52 19.19 45.21
C PRO A 244 -12.77 19.18 46.09
N THR A 245 -12.65 18.52 47.24
CA THR A 245 -13.61 18.62 48.34
C THR A 245 -13.52 20.03 48.92
N HIS A 246 -14.50 20.88 48.64
CA HIS A 246 -14.75 22.10 49.40
C HIS A 246 -16.11 21.97 50.10
N ALA A 247 -16.06 21.79 51.42
CA ALA A 247 -17.06 22.28 52.37
C ALA A 247 -16.34 22.47 53.72
N PRO A 248 -16.58 23.61 54.38
CA PRO A 248 -17.35 23.52 55.62
C PRO A 248 -18.74 24.14 55.49
#